data_AF-A0A962V9T2-F1
#
_entry.id   AF-A0A962V9T2-F1
#
_cell.length_a   1.000
_cell.length_b   1.000
_cell.length_c   1.000
_cell.angle_alpha   90.00
_cell.angle_beta   90.00
_cell.angle_gamma   90.00
#
_symmetry.space_group_name_H-M   'P 1'
#
loop_
_entity.id
_entity.type
_entity.pdbx_description
1 polymer ?
#
loop_
_entity_poly.entity_id
_entity_poly.type
_entity_poly.pdbx_seq_one_letter_code
_entity_poly.pdbx_strand_id
1 'polypeptide(L)'
;MQKPLLLIDGSSYLFRAYHALPPLTNSDGEPTGALYGVLNMLRKLLADFQPEHIAVVFDAPGKTFRSALFEQYKAHRPPMPDDLAVQIKPLHAIVEALGLPLLCIQGVEADDVIGTLAQRAASAGTPVLIVTGDKDMAQLVNDHIQLLDTMKDLRLDATGVEHKFGVPPERIIDLLALMGDSSDNIPGVPGVGPKTAVKWLQQYGSLSAIIEQADQIKGKVGEKLRANLDQLDLSHRLATIDCQVDLPLEPDQLQPRPPDTEALRGFYQRYGFRTWLRQLDDNDNAKGTGSDTAATGAAAAMDYQIITEQSAFEHWLQRLQQAELFAFDTETTSLDYMQAELVGLSFSVQAGEAAYVPLTHDYPGAPEQLDRQQVLEALRALLEDPTKAKLGQNLKYDWHVLHNHGVNLAGIQHDTMLQSYVLNSTASRHDMDSLARHYLDVRTIRFEDIAGKGSKQLHFNDISIEQAGPYAAEDADITLRLHQRLWPELQQSKPLTALYETLEIPLVPLLARIEHTGVLVDAERLRQHSSDLAKRLNALEQEAYEIAGQRFNLGSPKQLQQILFEQMGLPVVKKTPTG
;
A
#
# COMPACT_ATOMS: atom_id res chain seq x y z
N MET A 1 0.21 24.94 -12.96
CA MET A 1 -1.17 24.42 -13.01
C MET A 1 -1.83 24.74 -11.68
N GLN A 2 -3.08 25.21 -11.69
CA GLN A 2 -3.86 25.46 -10.47
C GLN A 2 -4.14 24.12 -9.78
N LYS A 3 -3.92 24.03 -8.46
CA LYS A 3 -4.22 22.80 -7.70
C LYS A 3 -5.75 22.63 -7.60
N PRO A 4 -6.27 21.39 -7.74
CA PRO A 4 -7.70 21.16 -7.66
C PRO A 4 -8.22 21.34 -6.23
N LEU A 5 -9.49 21.74 -6.11
CA LEU A 5 -10.27 21.55 -4.89
C LEU A 5 -10.51 20.06 -4.68
N LEU A 6 -10.15 19.56 -3.50
CA LEU A 6 -10.27 18.14 -3.17
C LEU A 6 -11.50 17.90 -2.28
N LEU A 7 -12.51 17.21 -2.81
CA LEU A 7 -13.74 16.90 -2.08
C LEU A 7 -13.76 15.41 -1.75
N ILE A 8 -13.81 15.06 -0.48
CA ILE A 8 -13.68 13.67 -0.01
C ILE A 8 -15.02 13.21 0.54
N ASP A 9 -15.50 12.10 0.00
CA ASP A 9 -16.67 11.39 0.50
C ASP A 9 -16.27 10.55 1.74
N GLY A 10 -16.43 11.17 2.90
CA GLY A 10 -16.10 10.60 4.20
C GLY A 10 -16.96 9.40 4.57
N SER A 11 -18.25 9.42 4.20
CA SER A 11 -19.17 8.29 4.40
C SER A 11 -18.71 7.04 3.63
N SER A 12 -18.38 7.19 2.35
CA SER A 12 -17.87 6.10 1.53
C SER A 12 -16.54 5.58 2.06
N TYR A 13 -15.62 6.48 2.47
CA TYR A 13 -14.36 6.11 3.11
C TYR A 13 -14.56 5.31 4.40
N LEU A 14 -15.51 5.71 5.24
CA LEU A 14 -15.81 5.04 6.49
C LEU A 14 -16.25 3.59 6.28
N PHE A 15 -17.24 3.35 5.41
CA PHE A 15 -17.72 2.00 5.11
C PHE A 15 -16.65 1.14 4.43
N ARG A 16 -15.84 1.74 3.54
CA ARG A 16 -14.71 1.05 2.89
C ARG A 16 -13.66 0.61 3.91
N ALA A 17 -13.25 1.51 4.80
CA ALA A 17 -12.29 1.21 5.85
C ALA A 17 -12.78 0.06 6.75
N TYR A 18 -14.06 0.09 7.13
CA TYR A 18 -14.68 -0.93 7.96
C TYR A 18 -14.66 -2.33 7.34
N HIS A 19 -14.93 -2.45 6.03
CA HIS A 19 -14.93 -3.76 5.35
C HIS A 19 -13.54 -4.24 4.91
N ALA A 20 -12.57 -3.34 4.74
CA ALA A 20 -11.23 -3.68 4.26
C ALA A 20 -10.29 -4.14 5.38
N LEU A 21 -10.47 -3.62 6.61
CA LEU A 21 -9.59 -3.92 7.73
C LEU A 21 -10.18 -5.01 8.62
N PRO A 22 -9.34 -5.84 9.27
CA PRO A 22 -9.81 -6.74 10.33
C PRO A 22 -10.39 -5.92 11.50
N PRO A 23 -11.21 -6.52 12.37
CA PRO A 23 -11.72 -5.86 13.56
C PRO A 23 -10.58 -5.56 14.54
N LEU A 24 -10.02 -4.35 14.44
CA LEU A 24 -8.99 -3.84 15.35
C LEU A 24 -9.64 -3.22 16.59
N THR A 25 -9.01 -3.41 17.75
CA THR A 25 -9.42 -2.81 19.02
C THR A 25 -8.23 -2.17 19.74
N ASN A 26 -8.49 -1.15 20.56
CA ASN A 26 -7.48 -0.61 21.48
C ASN A 26 -7.39 -1.46 22.77
N SER A 27 -6.51 -1.04 23.69
CA SER A 27 -6.30 -1.70 24.99
C SER A 27 -7.55 -1.74 25.87
N ASP A 28 -8.48 -0.80 25.68
CA ASP A 28 -9.75 -0.71 26.42
C ASP A 28 -10.89 -1.49 25.74
N GLY A 29 -10.60 -2.17 24.62
CA GLY A 29 -11.58 -2.94 23.85
C GLY A 29 -12.47 -2.11 22.92
N GLU A 30 -12.21 -0.81 22.76
CA GLU A 30 -12.91 0.04 21.80
C GLU A 30 -12.50 -0.33 20.36
N PRO A 31 -13.43 -0.43 19.40
CA PRO A 31 -13.10 -0.72 18.01
C PRO A 31 -12.41 0.49 17.36
N THR A 32 -11.32 0.24 16.62
CA THR A 32 -10.47 1.29 16.01
C THR A 32 -10.20 1.09 14.53
N GLY A 33 -10.69 -0.01 13.93
CA GLY A 33 -10.39 -0.36 12.54
C GLY A 33 -10.80 0.71 11.53
N ALA A 34 -12.03 1.22 11.62
CA ALA A 34 -12.53 2.23 10.69
C ALA A 34 -11.82 3.58 10.89
N LEU A 35 -11.57 3.97 12.14
CA LEU A 35 -10.75 5.15 12.48
C LEU A 35 -9.39 5.09 11.80
N TYR A 36 -8.65 3.98 12.01
CA TYR A 36 -7.32 3.80 11.46
C TYR A 36 -7.34 3.82 9.92
N GLY A 37 -8.30 3.11 9.30
CA GLY A 37 -8.40 3.06 7.85
C GLY A 37 -8.66 4.43 7.22
N VAL A 38 -9.65 5.18 7.71
CA VAL A 38 -9.97 6.51 7.17
C VAL A 38 -8.79 7.47 7.35
N LEU A 39 -8.18 7.52 8.54
CA LEU A 39 -7.05 8.40 8.80
C LEU A 39 -5.85 8.06 7.92
N ASN A 40 -5.56 6.79 7.71
CA ASN A 40 -4.48 6.37 6.81
C ASN A 40 -4.74 6.82 5.36
N MET A 41 -5.98 6.65 4.88
CA MET A 41 -6.37 7.11 3.53
C MET A 41 -6.28 8.63 3.39
N LEU A 42 -6.75 9.40 4.37
CA LEU A 42 -6.65 10.86 4.38
C LEU A 42 -5.19 11.33 4.38
N ARG A 43 -4.34 10.73 5.22
CA ARG A 43 -2.93 11.08 5.29
C ARG A 43 -2.18 10.83 3.99
N LYS A 44 -2.43 9.69 3.34
CA LYS A 44 -1.86 9.38 2.03
C LYS A 44 -2.31 10.42 1.00
N LEU A 45 -3.61 10.73 0.96
CA LEU A 45 -4.17 11.72 0.05
C LEU A 45 -3.55 13.12 0.24
N LEU A 46 -3.36 13.56 1.49
CA LEU A 46 -2.70 14.83 1.81
C LEU A 46 -1.24 14.86 1.34
N ALA A 47 -0.52 13.75 1.49
CA ALA A 47 0.87 13.64 1.03
C ALA A 47 0.98 13.66 -0.50
N ASP A 48 0.08 12.96 -1.19
CA ASP A 48 0.10 12.82 -2.65
C ASP A 48 -0.31 14.12 -3.37
N PHE A 49 -1.31 14.84 -2.85
CA PHE A 49 -1.90 15.99 -3.54
C PHE A 49 -1.50 17.37 -2.97
N GLN A 50 -1.12 17.45 -1.69
CA GLN A 50 -0.83 18.72 -1.00
C GLN A 50 -1.84 19.84 -1.35
N PRO A 51 -3.15 19.62 -1.13
CA PRO A 51 -4.21 20.49 -1.63
C PRO A 51 -4.21 21.85 -0.92
N GLU A 52 -4.51 22.91 -1.69
CA GLU A 52 -4.77 24.25 -1.13
C GLU A 52 -6.20 24.39 -0.62
N HIS A 53 -7.14 23.67 -1.25
CA HIS A 53 -8.53 23.61 -0.81
C HIS A 53 -8.97 22.15 -0.70
N ILE A 54 -9.59 21.79 0.43
CA ILE A 54 -10.01 20.43 0.76
C ILE A 54 -11.23 20.44 1.68
N ALA A 55 -12.16 19.50 1.49
CA ALA A 55 -13.20 19.22 2.47
C ALA A 55 -13.48 17.72 2.58
N VAL A 56 -13.78 17.27 3.80
CA VAL A 56 -14.28 15.93 4.08
C VAL A 56 -15.76 16.03 4.41
N VAL A 57 -16.60 15.35 3.64
CA VAL A 57 -18.05 15.44 3.76
C VAL A 57 -18.62 14.12 4.27
N PHE A 58 -19.42 14.18 5.32
CA PHE A 58 -20.10 13.02 5.90
C PHE A 58 -21.62 13.21 5.88
N ASP A 59 -22.35 12.10 5.76
CA ASP A 59 -23.80 12.11 5.92
C ASP A 59 -24.19 12.50 7.34
N ALA A 60 -25.21 13.34 7.46
CA ALA A 60 -25.82 13.64 8.74
C ALA A 60 -26.80 12.53 9.14
N PRO A 61 -26.93 12.22 10.44
CA PRO A 61 -27.95 11.30 10.89
C PRO A 61 -29.35 11.90 10.67
N GLY A 62 -30.27 11.11 10.12
CA GLY A 62 -31.67 11.50 9.96
C GLY A 62 -32.23 11.14 8.59
N LYS A 63 -33.45 11.61 8.33
CA LYS A 63 -34.10 11.50 7.01
C LYS A 63 -33.65 12.65 6.12
N THR A 64 -33.54 12.39 4.83
CA THR A 64 -33.23 13.40 3.81
C THR A 64 -34.49 13.74 3.02
N PHE A 65 -34.39 14.73 2.12
CA PHE A 65 -35.48 15.05 1.20
C PHE A 65 -35.88 13.84 0.32
N ARG A 66 -34.94 12.93 0.01
CA ARG A 66 -35.22 11.69 -0.73
C ARG A 66 -36.14 10.76 0.06
N SER A 67 -35.95 10.64 1.37
CA SER A 67 -36.84 9.85 2.24
C SER A 67 -38.26 10.43 2.31
N ALA A 68 -38.41 11.74 2.16
CA ALA A 68 -39.72 12.39 2.08
C ALA A 68 -40.38 12.20 0.70
N LEU A 69 -39.57 12.11 -0.36
CA LEU A 69 -40.02 11.86 -1.72
C LEU A 69 -40.43 10.40 -1.95
N PHE A 70 -39.71 9.44 -1.36
CA PHE A 70 -39.98 8.01 -1.48
C PHE A 70 -39.67 7.28 -0.17
N GLU A 71 -40.72 6.80 0.51
CA GLU A 71 -40.60 6.20 1.85
C GLU A 71 -39.72 4.94 1.87
N GLN A 72 -39.66 4.18 0.77
CA GLN A 72 -38.85 2.97 0.70
C GLN A 72 -37.38 3.24 0.32
N TYR A 73 -36.98 4.49 0.09
CA TYR A 73 -35.60 4.85 -0.24
C TYR A 73 -34.64 4.46 0.89
N LYS A 74 -33.59 3.69 0.56
CA LYS A 74 -32.62 3.07 1.51
C LYS A 74 -33.26 2.24 2.64
N ALA A 75 -34.55 1.89 2.56
CA ALA A 75 -35.29 1.23 3.64
C ALA A 75 -34.82 -0.22 3.93
N HIS A 76 -34.20 -0.88 2.95
CA HIS A 76 -33.64 -2.23 3.09
C HIS A 76 -32.17 -2.23 3.53
N ARG A 77 -31.55 -1.06 3.71
CA ARG A 77 -30.17 -0.97 4.17
C ARG A 77 -30.11 -1.46 5.63
N PRO A 78 -29.24 -2.42 5.97
CA PRO A 78 -29.09 -2.83 7.36
C PRO A 78 -28.68 -1.61 8.20
N PRO A 79 -29.09 -1.56 9.49
CA PRO A 79 -28.60 -0.53 10.38
C PRO A 79 -27.07 -0.59 10.44
N MET A 80 -26.46 0.57 10.66
CA MET A 80 -25.01 0.65 10.81
C MET A 80 -24.55 -0.28 11.94
N PRO A 81 -23.49 -1.09 11.74
CA PRO A 81 -22.93 -1.91 12.80
C PRO A 81 -22.57 -1.08 14.04
N ASP A 82 -22.88 -1.58 15.23
CA ASP A 82 -22.67 -0.85 16.49
C ASP A 82 -21.19 -0.49 16.69
N ASP A 83 -20.28 -1.38 16.31
CA ASP A 83 -18.83 -1.19 16.36
C ASP A 83 -18.33 -0.11 15.38
N LEU A 84 -19.04 0.12 14.27
CA LEU A 84 -18.78 1.23 13.36
C LEU A 84 -19.39 2.54 13.87
N ALA A 85 -20.61 2.50 14.39
CA ALA A 85 -21.33 3.69 14.84
C ALA A 85 -20.58 4.45 15.95
N VAL A 86 -19.97 3.72 16.90
CA VAL A 86 -19.17 4.33 17.99
C VAL A 86 -17.90 5.04 17.51
N GLN A 87 -17.41 4.74 16.30
CA GLN A 87 -16.19 5.30 15.73
C GLN A 87 -16.41 6.64 15.00
N ILE A 88 -17.65 6.98 14.61
CA ILE A 88 -17.95 8.17 13.79
C ILE A 88 -17.61 9.47 14.53
N LYS A 89 -18.11 9.63 15.75
CA LYS A 89 -17.91 10.87 16.51
C LYS A 89 -16.42 11.14 16.79
N PRO A 90 -15.63 10.14 17.24
CA PRO A 90 -14.18 10.29 17.33
C PRO A 90 -13.52 10.62 16.00
N LEU A 91 -13.96 9.99 14.90
CA LEU A 91 -13.40 10.24 13.58
C LEU A 91 -13.57 11.70 13.16
N HIS A 92 -14.77 12.26 13.32
CA HIS A 92 -15.03 13.66 13.00
C HIS A 92 -14.11 14.59 13.79
N ALA A 93 -13.97 14.34 15.10
CA ALA A 93 -13.11 15.13 15.97
C ALA A 93 -11.62 15.05 15.55
N ILE A 94 -11.15 13.88 15.12
CA ILE A 94 -9.77 13.73 14.62
C ILE A 94 -9.59 14.43 13.28
N VAL A 95 -10.57 14.36 12.36
CA VAL A 95 -10.51 15.06 11.07
C VAL A 95 -10.46 16.58 11.27
N GLU A 96 -11.25 17.12 12.20
CA GLU A 96 -11.19 18.53 12.58
C GLU A 96 -9.84 18.89 13.22
N ALA A 97 -9.30 18.03 14.09
CA ALA A 97 -7.99 18.21 14.71
C ALA A 97 -6.83 18.09 13.70
N LEU A 98 -6.99 17.37 12.60
CA LEU A 98 -6.06 17.40 11.45
C LEU A 98 -6.10 18.75 10.71
N GLY A 99 -7.01 19.65 11.09
CA GLY A 99 -7.18 20.96 10.46
C GLY A 99 -8.04 20.92 9.20
N LEU A 100 -8.67 19.79 8.88
CA LEU A 100 -9.45 19.64 7.65
C LEU A 100 -10.87 20.20 7.83
N PRO A 101 -11.40 20.99 6.88
CA PRO A 101 -12.80 21.35 6.85
C PRO A 101 -13.69 20.11 6.78
N LEU A 102 -14.55 19.93 7.79
CA LEU A 102 -15.52 18.84 7.86
C LEU A 102 -16.92 19.40 7.68
N LEU A 103 -17.70 18.81 6.77
CA LEU A 103 -19.09 19.18 6.51
C LEU A 103 -20.02 18.00 6.78
N CYS A 104 -21.06 18.25 7.56
CA CYS A 104 -22.09 17.28 7.90
C CYS A 104 -23.43 18.01 7.99
N ILE A 105 -24.13 18.12 6.87
CA ILE A 105 -25.32 18.99 6.71
C ILE A 105 -26.59 18.16 6.88
N GLN A 106 -27.50 18.62 7.75
CA GLN A 106 -28.75 17.90 8.01
C GLN A 106 -29.74 18.06 6.84
N GLY A 107 -30.53 17.01 6.59
CA GLY A 107 -31.63 17.01 5.62
C GLY A 107 -31.21 16.70 4.18
N VAL A 108 -29.91 16.59 3.91
CA VAL A 108 -29.31 16.25 2.61
C VAL A 108 -28.27 15.14 2.77
N GLU A 109 -27.83 14.54 1.68
CA GLU A 109 -26.75 13.54 1.69
C GLU A 109 -25.39 14.20 1.45
N ALA A 110 -24.31 13.52 1.83
CA ALA A 110 -22.94 13.97 1.54
C ALA A 110 -22.75 14.26 0.05
N ASP A 111 -23.40 13.44 -0.78
CA ASP A 111 -23.44 13.53 -2.23
C ASP A 111 -23.90 14.89 -2.74
N ASP A 112 -24.98 15.43 -2.16
CA ASP A 112 -25.58 16.71 -2.54
C ASP A 112 -24.67 17.89 -2.12
N VAL A 113 -24.03 17.77 -0.96
CA VAL A 113 -23.06 18.75 -0.47
C VAL A 113 -21.82 18.78 -1.38
N ILE A 114 -21.29 17.60 -1.74
CA ILE A 114 -20.15 17.46 -2.67
C ILE A 114 -20.52 18.01 -4.05
N GLY A 115 -21.68 17.63 -4.59
CA GLY A 115 -22.16 18.10 -5.89
C GLY A 115 -22.29 19.62 -5.95
N THR A 116 -22.88 20.21 -4.91
CA THR A 116 -23.02 21.66 -4.77
C THR A 116 -21.65 22.36 -4.76
N LEU A 117 -20.70 21.90 -3.94
CA LEU A 117 -19.35 22.49 -3.87
C LEU A 117 -18.58 22.33 -5.17
N ALA A 118 -18.64 21.14 -5.77
CA ALA A 118 -17.96 20.85 -7.02
C ALA A 118 -18.48 21.74 -8.16
N GLN A 119 -19.79 21.89 -8.28
CA GLN A 119 -20.40 22.72 -9.31
C GLN A 119 -20.09 24.20 -9.12
N ARG A 120 -20.11 24.71 -7.88
CA ARG A 120 -19.74 26.11 -7.58
C ARG A 120 -18.27 26.38 -7.94
N ALA A 121 -17.36 25.48 -7.56
CA ALA A 121 -15.94 25.60 -7.87
C ALA A 121 -15.66 25.52 -9.38
N ALA A 122 -16.26 24.54 -10.07
CA ALA A 122 -16.15 24.38 -11.52
C ALA A 122 -16.68 25.60 -12.28
N SER A 123 -17.81 26.17 -11.84
CA SER A 123 -18.38 27.39 -12.43
C SER A 123 -17.48 28.62 -12.23
N ALA A 124 -16.64 28.62 -11.20
CA ALA A 124 -15.60 29.62 -10.96
C ALA A 124 -14.28 29.31 -11.70
N GLY A 125 -14.21 28.24 -12.49
CA GLY A 125 -13.04 27.82 -13.25
C GLY A 125 -11.99 27.05 -12.43
N THR A 126 -12.29 26.69 -11.18
CA THR A 126 -11.38 25.93 -10.32
C THR A 126 -11.49 24.44 -10.64
N PRO A 127 -10.39 23.73 -10.95
CA PRO A 127 -10.42 22.27 -11.12
C PRO A 127 -10.87 21.59 -9.82
N VAL A 128 -11.63 20.51 -9.92
CA VAL A 128 -12.15 19.75 -8.78
C VAL A 128 -11.81 18.28 -8.94
N LEU A 129 -11.35 17.67 -7.85
CA LEU A 129 -11.15 16.24 -7.74
C LEU A 129 -12.04 15.70 -6.61
N ILE A 130 -13.04 14.90 -6.98
CA ILE A 130 -13.92 14.24 -6.03
C ILE A 130 -13.35 12.85 -5.74
N VAL A 131 -13.06 12.60 -4.47
CA VAL A 131 -12.50 11.35 -3.99
C VAL A 131 -13.61 10.50 -3.40
N THR A 132 -14.04 9.53 -4.18
CA THR A 132 -15.14 8.61 -3.85
C THR A 132 -14.94 7.35 -4.68
N GLY A 133 -15.72 6.31 -4.40
CA GLY A 133 -16.07 5.44 -5.52
C GLY A 133 -17.50 4.97 -5.44
N ASP A 134 -18.37 5.87 -4.98
CA ASP A 134 -19.74 5.86 -5.43
C ASP A 134 -19.78 6.13 -6.94
N LYS A 135 -20.59 5.34 -7.66
CA LYS A 135 -20.76 5.47 -9.10
C LYS A 135 -21.68 6.65 -9.43
N ASP A 136 -22.53 7.08 -8.51
CA ASP A 136 -23.56 8.09 -8.76
C ASP A 136 -22.91 9.47 -8.97
N MET A 137 -21.73 9.68 -8.38
CA MET A 137 -20.86 10.85 -8.60
C MET A 137 -20.41 11.02 -10.05
N ALA A 138 -20.50 9.98 -10.89
CA ALA A 138 -20.14 10.08 -12.31
C ALA A 138 -21.01 11.09 -13.06
N GLN A 139 -22.21 11.43 -12.55
CA GLN A 139 -23.08 12.46 -13.13
C GLN A 139 -22.50 13.88 -13.01
N LEU A 140 -21.52 14.10 -12.11
CA LEU A 140 -20.92 15.43 -11.88
C LEU A 140 -19.69 15.69 -12.76
N VAL A 141 -19.16 14.67 -13.44
CA VAL A 141 -17.93 14.79 -14.21
C VAL A 141 -18.10 15.73 -15.41
N ASN A 142 -17.17 16.65 -15.59
CA ASN A 142 -17.13 17.58 -16.71
C ASN A 142 -15.68 18.06 -16.96
N ASP A 143 -15.49 19.11 -17.76
CA ASP A 143 -14.16 19.64 -18.09
C ASP A 143 -13.33 20.07 -16.87
N HIS A 144 -13.98 20.41 -15.76
CA HIS A 144 -13.35 20.86 -14.52
C HIS A 144 -13.45 19.84 -13.37
N ILE A 145 -14.37 18.88 -13.43
CA ILE A 145 -14.64 17.92 -12.34
C ILE A 145 -14.22 16.51 -12.75
N GLN A 146 -13.39 15.88 -11.93
CA GLN A 146 -12.95 14.49 -12.11
C GLN A 146 -13.15 13.66 -10.85
N LEU A 147 -13.24 12.35 -11.01
CA LEU A 147 -13.34 11.41 -9.88
C LEU A 147 -12.03 10.67 -9.66
N LEU A 148 -11.74 10.33 -8.40
CA LEU A 148 -10.65 9.45 -7.99
C LEU A 148 -11.15 8.36 -7.03
N ASP A 149 -11.02 7.11 -7.44
CA ASP A 149 -11.17 5.95 -6.56
C ASP A 149 -9.77 5.47 -6.13
N THR A 150 -9.34 5.88 -4.94
CA THR A 150 -8.00 5.61 -4.37
C THR A 150 -7.71 4.14 -4.12
N MET A 151 -8.74 3.28 -4.08
CA MET A 151 -8.57 1.83 -3.89
C MET A 151 -8.23 1.09 -5.17
N LYS A 152 -8.76 1.58 -6.31
CA LYS A 152 -8.52 1.01 -7.64
C LYS A 152 -7.45 1.78 -8.41
N ASP A 153 -6.93 2.85 -7.80
CA ASP A 153 -6.08 3.84 -8.46
C ASP A 153 -6.69 4.30 -9.79
N LEU A 154 -8.02 4.52 -9.78
CA LEU A 154 -8.80 4.80 -10.97
C LEU A 154 -9.26 6.25 -10.96
N ARG A 155 -8.77 7.03 -11.92
CA ARG A 155 -9.21 8.39 -12.18
C ARG A 155 -10.16 8.42 -13.37
N LEU A 156 -11.29 9.11 -13.22
CA LEU A 156 -12.32 9.23 -14.25
C LEU A 156 -12.53 10.70 -14.65
N ASP A 157 -12.21 11.00 -15.90
CA ASP A 157 -12.69 12.16 -16.63
C ASP A 157 -13.91 11.77 -17.50
N ALA A 158 -14.43 12.70 -18.32
CA ALA A 158 -15.61 12.45 -19.13
C ALA A 158 -15.45 11.22 -20.05
N THR A 159 -14.28 11.05 -20.66
CA THR A 159 -13.95 9.88 -21.48
C THR A 159 -13.87 8.60 -20.65
N GLY A 160 -13.27 8.66 -19.46
CA GLY A 160 -13.22 7.55 -18.52
C GLY A 160 -14.61 7.11 -18.05
N VAL A 161 -15.52 8.06 -17.81
CA VAL A 161 -16.93 7.78 -17.50
C VAL A 161 -17.59 7.07 -18.67
N GLU A 162 -17.46 7.59 -19.89
CA GLU A 162 -18.06 6.96 -21.08
C GLU A 162 -17.53 5.55 -21.32
N HIS A 163 -16.22 5.32 -21.19
CA HIS A 163 -15.63 3.99 -21.30
C HIS A 163 -16.14 3.02 -20.24
N LYS A 164 -16.35 3.49 -19.01
CA LYS A 164 -16.76 2.65 -17.88
C LYS A 164 -18.25 2.33 -17.89
N PHE A 165 -19.09 3.32 -18.19
CA PHE A 165 -20.55 3.23 -18.08
C PHE A 165 -21.26 3.08 -19.43
N GLY A 166 -20.56 3.31 -20.54
CA GLY A 166 -21.11 3.24 -21.90
C GLY A 166 -21.92 4.47 -22.33
N VAL A 167 -22.00 5.48 -21.46
CA VAL A 167 -22.69 6.77 -21.70
C VAL A 167 -21.87 7.91 -21.08
N PRO A 168 -21.95 9.13 -21.63
CA PRO A 168 -21.24 10.28 -21.08
C PRO A 168 -21.85 10.75 -19.74
N PRO A 169 -21.13 11.59 -18.95
CA PRO A 169 -21.58 12.07 -17.63
C PRO A 169 -23.02 12.61 -17.60
N GLU A 170 -23.41 13.40 -18.59
CA GLU A 170 -24.75 14.01 -18.72
C GLU A 170 -25.89 13.01 -18.97
N ARG A 171 -25.58 11.71 -19.06
CA ARG A 171 -26.53 10.61 -19.21
C ARG A 171 -26.46 9.57 -18.10
N ILE A 172 -25.63 9.80 -17.08
CA ILE A 172 -25.55 8.90 -15.92
C ILE A 172 -26.88 8.87 -15.16
N ILE A 173 -27.54 10.00 -14.99
CA ILE A 173 -28.84 10.07 -14.29
C ILE A 173 -29.89 9.25 -15.04
N ASP A 174 -29.99 9.43 -16.36
CA ASP A 174 -30.90 8.65 -17.22
C ASP A 174 -30.61 7.14 -17.12
N LEU A 175 -29.33 6.76 -17.11
CA LEU A 175 -28.90 5.37 -16.98
C LEU A 175 -29.36 4.77 -15.65
N LEU A 176 -29.14 5.49 -14.55
CA LEU A 176 -29.53 5.07 -13.20
C LEU A 176 -31.05 5.00 -13.05
N ALA A 177 -31.79 5.96 -13.61
CA ALA A 177 -33.25 5.96 -13.58
C ALA A 177 -33.86 4.74 -14.30
N LEU A 178 -33.30 4.36 -15.46
CA LEU A 178 -33.77 3.20 -16.23
C LEU A 178 -33.48 1.88 -15.53
N MET A 179 -32.29 1.75 -14.95
CA MET A 179 -31.83 0.52 -14.30
C MET A 179 -32.37 0.36 -12.88
N GLY A 180 -32.63 1.47 -12.20
CA GLY A 180 -32.81 1.54 -10.76
C GLY A 180 -31.50 1.28 -10.00
N ASP A 181 -31.61 1.34 -8.68
CA ASP A 181 -30.54 0.97 -7.77
C ASP A 181 -31.09 0.13 -6.61
N SER A 182 -30.71 -1.14 -6.57
CA SER A 182 -31.12 -2.04 -5.48
C SER A 182 -30.49 -1.70 -4.12
N SER A 183 -29.30 -1.07 -4.08
CA SER A 183 -28.65 -0.64 -2.83
C SER A 183 -29.48 0.42 -2.13
N ASP A 184 -29.94 1.40 -2.91
CA ASP A 184 -30.70 2.54 -2.41
C ASP A 184 -32.21 2.36 -2.54
N ASN A 185 -32.63 1.19 -3.02
CA ASN A 185 -34.01 0.86 -3.35
C ASN A 185 -34.65 1.88 -4.30
N ILE A 186 -33.86 2.44 -5.23
CA ILE A 186 -34.37 3.27 -6.32
C ILE A 186 -35.02 2.34 -7.34
N PRO A 187 -36.31 2.48 -7.63
CA PRO A 187 -36.96 1.65 -8.60
C PRO A 187 -36.42 1.90 -10.01
N GLY A 188 -36.46 0.90 -10.87
CA GLY A 188 -36.10 1.03 -12.28
C GLY A 188 -37.05 0.19 -13.13
N VAL A 189 -36.81 0.14 -14.43
CA VAL A 189 -37.64 -0.69 -15.32
C VAL A 189 -37.25 -2.16 -15.13
N PRO A 190 -38.17 -3.05 -14.70
CA PRO A 190 -37.79 -4.42 -14.37
C PRO A 190 -37.19 -5.17 -15.57
N GLY A 191 -35.99 -5.72 -15.39
CA GLY A 191 -35.26 -6.42 -16.47
C GLY A 191 -34.50 -5.51 -17.44
N VAL A 192 -34.44 -4.21 -17.17
CA VAL A 192 -33.51 -3.28 -17.83
C VAL A 192 -32.26 -3.17 -16.95
N GLY A 193 -31.19 -3.84 -17.38
CA GLY A 193 -29.86 -3.69 -16.78
C GLY A 193 -28.98 -2.69 -17.55
N PRO A 194 -27.70 -2.54 -17.18
CA PRO A 194 -26.80 -1.55 -17.76
C PRO A 194 -26.73 -1.63 -19.29
N LYS A 195 -26.57 -2.84 -19.85
CA LYS A 195 -26.45 -3.04 -21.31
C LYS A 195 -27.70 -2.57 -22.07
N THR A 196 -28.88 -2.83 -21.53
CA THR A 196 -30.15 -2.45 -22.17
C THR A 196 -30.36 -0.95 -22.08
N ALA A 197 -30.12 -0.36 -20.91
CA ALA A 197 -30.25 1.08 -20.70
C ALA A 197 -29.26 1.88 -21.57
N VAL A 198 -27.98 1.47 -21.62
CA VAL A 198 -26.96 2.05 -22.52
C VAL A 198 -27.41 1.98 -23.98
N LYS A 199 -27.88 0.81 -24.43
CA LYS A 199 -28.37 0.65 -25.81
C LYS A 199 -29.52 1.61 -26.13
N TRP A 200 -30.46 1.78 -25.21
CA TRP A 200 -31.57 2.72 -25.40
C TRP A 200 -31.10 4.17 -25.39
N LEU A 201 -30.20 4.55 -24.50
CA LEU A 201 -29.67 5.91 -24.44
C LEU A 201 -28.84 6.26 -25.68
N GLN A 202 -28.08 5.31 -26.21
CA GLN A 202 -27.38 5.49 -27.49
C GLN A 202 -28.34 5.60 -28.68
N GLN A 203 -29.45 4.87 -28.66
CA GLN A 203 -30.42 4.86 -29.76
C GLN A 203 -31.36 6.07 -29.76
N TYR A 204 -31.87 6.47 -28.59
CA TYR A 204 -32.91 7.49 -28.43
C TYR A 204 -32.38 8.80 -27.85
N GLY A 205 -31.17 8.80 -27.30
CA GLY A 205 -30.45 10.01 -26.88
C GLY A 205 -30.70 10.48 -25.45
N SER A 206 -31.91 10.31 -24.89
CA SER A 206 -32.24 10.74 -23.51
C SER A 206 -33.40 9.93 -22.91
N LEU A 207 -33.57 9.98 -21.58
CA LEU A 207 -34.71 9.38 -20.90
C LEU A 207 -36.05 9.92 -21.43
N SER A 208 -36.18 11.24 -21.63
CA SER A 208 -37.40 11.85 -22.17
C SER A 208 -37.74 11.32 -23.56
N ALA A 209 -36.76 11.19 -24.44
CA ALA A 209 -36.96 10.63 -25.77
C ALA A 209 -37.36 9.14 -25.73
N ILE A 210 -36.83 8.37 -24.78
CA ILE A 210 -37.23 6.97 -24.55
C ILE A 210 -38.70 6.90 -24.11
N ILE A 211 -39.14 7.81 -23.24
CA ILE A 211 -40.53 7.88 -22.77
C ILE A 211 -41.46 8.26 -23.92
N GLU A 212 -41.12 9.28 -24.70
CA GLU A 212 -41.92 9.71 -25.87
C GLU A 212 -42.05 8.61 -26.93
N GLN A 213 -41.02 7.79 -27.10
CA GLN A 213 -40.98 6.70 -28.08
C GLN A 213 -41.25 5.32 -27.46
N ALA A 214 -41.80 5.25 -26.24
CA ALA A 214 -41.98 3.99 -25.51
C ALA A 214 -42.83 2.97 -26.28
N ASP A 215 -43.79 3.43 -27.10
CA ASP A 215 -44.64 2.58 -27.95
C ASP A 215 -43.88 1.90 -29.09
N GLN A 216 -42.73 2.45 -29.51
CA GLN A 216 -41.88 1.86 -30.55
C GLN A 216 -40.99 0.73 -30.01
N ILE A 217 -40.80 0.66 -28.69
CA ILE A 217 -39.97 -0.35 -28.04
C ILE A 217 -40.79 -1.65 -27.89
N LYS A 218 -40.54 -2.60 -28.80
CA LYS A 218 -41.26 -3.87 -28.88
C LYS A 218 -40.73 -4.94 -27.90
N GLY A 219 -41.57 -5.93 -27.61
CA GLY A 219 -41.23 -7.11 -26.81
C GLY A 219 -41.47 -6.94 -25.31
N LYS A 220 -41.23 -8.02 -24.55
CA LYS A 220 -41.51 -8.08 -23.09
C LYS A 220 -40.85 -6.96 -22.28
N VAL A 221 -39.68 -6.49 -22.70
CA VAL A 221 -38.97 -5.40 -22.01
C VAL A 221 -39.63 -4.04 -22.27
N GLY A 222 -40.13 -3.81 -23.48
CA GLY A 222 -40.90 -2.61 -23.82
C GLY A 222 -42.28 -2.56 -23.17
N GLU A 223 -42.93 -3.71 -22.95
CA GLU A 223 -44.13 -3.82 -22.11
C GLU A 223 -43.86 -3.36 -20.68
N LYS A 224 -42.74 -3.79 -20.10
CA LYS A 224 -42.34 -3.39 -18.75
C LYS A 224 -41.96 -1.92 -18.67
N LEU A 225 -41.32 -1.35 -19.69
CA LEU A 225 -41.07 0.09 -19.78
C LEU A 225 -42.39 0.87 -19.71
N ARG A 226 -43.35 0.54 -20.58
CA ARG A 226 -44.67 1.20 -20.62
C ARG A 226 -45.44 1.06 -19.30
N ALA A 227 -45.30 -0.07 -18.61
CA ALA A 227 -45.92 -0.30 -17.31
C ALA A 227 -45.28 0.49 -16.14
N ASN A 228 -44.10 1.09 -16.34
CA ASN A 228 -43.36 1.80 -15.28
C ASN A 228 -43.01 3.25 -15.66
N LEU A 229 -43.62 3.83 -16.71
CA LEU A 229 -43.33 5.19 -17.15
C LEU A 229 -43.53 6.23 -16.04
N ASP A 230 -44.63 6.10 -15.29
CA ASP A 230 -44.97 7.02 -14.19
C ASP A 230 -43.94 6.98 -13.04
N GLN A 231 -43.18 5.89 -12.93
CA GLN A 231 -42.15 5.72 -11.89
C GLN A 231 -40.80 6.26 -12.32
N LEU A 232 -40.52 6.42 -13.61
CA LEU A 232 -39.22 6.88 -14.12
C LEU A 232 -38.90 8.31 -13.69
N ASP A 233 -39.91 9.20 -13.57
CA ASP A 233 -39.71 10.55 -13.05
C ASP A 233 -39.21 10.50 -11.59
N LEU A 234 -39.84 9.64 -10.77
CA LEU A 234 -39.42 9.43 -9.39
C LEU A 234 -37.99 8.86 -9.32
N SER A 235 -37.68 7.84 -10.12
CA SER A 235 -36.35 7.24 -10.18
C SER A 235 -35.27 8.24 -10.59
N HIS A 236 -35.55 9.06 -11.60
CA HIS A 236 -34.65 10.11 -12.06
C HIS A 236 -34.40 11.13 -10.93
N ARG A 237 -35.46 11.60 -10.25
CA ARG A 237 -35.33 12.55 -9.13
C ARG A 237 -34.57 11.96 -7.94
N LEU A 238 -34.75 10.68 -7.64
CA LEU A 238 -34.00 10.00 -6.57
C LEU A 238 -32.52 9.84 -6.90
N ALA A 239 -32.18 9.54 -8.16
CA ALA A 239 -30.80 9.36 -8.63
C ALA A 239 -30.05 10.67 -8.91
N THR A 240 -30.76 11.79 -9.03
CA THR A 240 -30.16 13.11 -9.28
C THR A 240 -29.52 13.63 -7.99
N ILE A 241 -28.24 14.00 -8.06
CA ILE A 241 -27.55 14.74 -6.97
C ILE A 241 -27.99 16.20 -7.01
N ASP A 242 -28.49 16.72 -5.89
CA ASP A 242 -28.87 18.12 -5.77
C ASP A 242 -27.63 19.00 -5.61
N CYS A 243 -27.34 19.82 -6.63
CA CYS A 243 -26.19 20.72 -6.64
C CYS A 243 -26.54 22.15 -6.18
N GLN A 244 -27.72 22.36 -5.59
CA GLN A 244 -28.23 23.66 -5.13
C GLN A 244 -28.52 23.70 -3.62
N VAL A 245 -27.83 22.87 -2.84
CA VAL A 245 -27.97 22.86 -1.38
C VAL A 245 -27.47 24.18 -0.79
N ASP A 246 -28.18 24.70 0.22
CA ASP A 246 -27.70 25.83 1.00
C ASP A 246 -26.57 25.38 1.93
N LEU A 247 -25.38 25.94 1.76
CA LEU A 247 -24.16 25.50 2.43
C LEU A 247 -23.55 26.64 3.24
N PRO A 248 -22.99 26.34 4.43
CA PRO A 248 -22.42 27.37 5.30
C PRO A 248 -21.07 27.90 4.81
N LEU A 249 -20.41 27.18 3.88
CA LEU A 249 -19.08 27.51 3.38
C LEU A 249 -19.07 27.47 1.86
N GLU A 250 -18.36 28.42 1.27
CA GLU A 250 -18.04 28.45 -0.17
C GLU A 250 -16.72 27.72 -0.47
N PRO A 251 -16.50 27.25 -1.71
CA PRO A 251 -15.30 26.48 -2.08
C PRO A 251 -13.95 27.13 -1.76
N ASP A 252 -13.86 28.45 -1.85
CA ASP A 252 -12.65 29.25 -1.57
C ASP A 252 -12.34 29.36 -0.06
N GLN A 253 -13.32 29.06 0.79
CA GLN A 253 -13.19 29.03 2.25
C GLN A 253 -12.73 27.67 2.78
N LEU A 254 -12.65 26.64 1.92
CA LEU A 254 -12.29 25.27 2.29
C LEU A 254 -10.77 25.07 2.38
N GLN A 255 -10.07 25.95 3.11
CA GLN A 255 -8.63 25.83 3.30
C GLN A 255 -8.30 24.96 4.51
N PRO A 256 -7.32 24.05 4.42
CA PRO A 256 -6.84 23.32 5.57
C PRO A 256 -6.19 24.29 6.57
N ARG A 257 -6.53 24.13 7.85
CA ARG A 257 -5.91 24.85 8.95
C ARG A 257 -4.70 24.06 9.47
N PRO A 258 -3.78 24.70 10.21
CA PRO A 258 -2.76 23.97 10.95
C PRO A 258 -3.41 22.91 11.87
N PRO A 259 -2.86 21.68 11.93
CA PRO A 259 -3.38 20.64 12.81
C PRO A 259 -3.22 21.03 14.28
N ASP A 260 -4.21 20.66 15.10
CA ASP A 260 -4.18 20.75 16.55
C ASP A 260 -3.39 19.55 17.11
N THR A 261 -2.09 19.77 17.31
CA THR A 261 -1.17 18.71 17.74
C THR A 261 -1.48 18.20 19.14
N GLU A 262 -2.02 19.02 20.04
CA GLU A 262 -2.40 18.59 21.39
C GLU A 262 -3.62 17.66 21.36
N ALA A 263 -4.67 18.04 20.62
CA ALA A 263 -5.84 17.19 20.45
C ALA A 263 -5.49 15.87 19.75
N LEU A 264 -4.70 15.92 18.68
CA LEU A 264 -4.26 14.73 17.94
C LEU A 264 -3.45 13.78 18.82
N ARG A 265 -2.56 14.31 19.67
CA ARG A 265 -1.78 13.53 20.64
C ARG A 265 -2.71 12.75 21.58
N GLY A 266 -3.73 13.41 22.14
CA GLY A 266 -4.71 12.78 23.00
C GLY A 266 -5.49 11.65 22.31
N PHE A 267 -5.93 11.89 21.07
CA PHE A 267 -6.63 10.86 20.28
C PHE A 267 -5.72 9.67 19.94
N TYR A 268 -4.49 9.92 19.48
CA TYR A 268 -3.56 8.86 19.09
C TYR A 268 -3.12 8.01 20.28
N GLN A 269 -2.99 8.61 21.47
CA GLN A 269 -2.76 7.87 22.71
C GLN A 269 -3.95 6.96 23.05
N ARG A 270 -5.17 7.50 23.09
CA ARG A 270 -6.39 6.74 23.44
C ARG A 270 -6.63 5.56 22.50
N TYR A 271 -6.51 5.79 21.20
CA TYR A 271 -6.81 4.78 20.19
C TYR A 271 -5.61 3.89 19.82
N GLY A 272 -4.46 4.08 20.47
CA GLY A 272 -3.28 3.22 20.30
C GLY A 272 -2.55 3.42 18.98
N PHE A 273 -2.67 4.59 18.34
CA PHE A 273 -2.01 4.92 17.07
C PHE A 273 -0.55 5.35 17.29
N ARG A 274 0.26 4.46 17.87
CA ARG A 274 1.63 4.72 18.36
C ARG A 274 2.55 5.32 17.30
N THR A 275 2.47 4.84 16.06
CA THR A 275 3.28 5.37 14.94
C THR A 275 2.98 6.83 14.64
N TRP A 276 1.69 7.21 14.71
CA TRP A 276 1.26 8.56 14.38
C TRP A 276 1.48 9.52 15.55
N LEU A 277 1.36 9.03 16.78
CA LEU A 277 1.78 9.73 17.98
C LEU A 277 3.26 10.11 17.89
N ARG A 278 4.12 9.15 17.58
CA ARG A 278 5.57 9.37 17.44
C ARG A 278 5.90 10.40 16.34
N GLN A 279 5.29 10.28 15.17
CA GLN A 279 5.45 11.25 14.08
C GLN A 279 4.96 12.66 14.43
N LEU A 280 3.97 12.78 15.30
CA LEU A 280 3.50 14.07 15.80
C LEU A 280 4.54 14.69 16.73
N ASP A 281 5.13 13.87 17.59
CA ASP A 281 6.15 14.26 18.56
C ASP A 281 7.45 14.70 17.87
N ASP A 282 7.87 13.99 16.82
CA ASP A 282 9.04 14.34 16.00
C ASP A 282 8.85 15.68 15.28
N ASN A 283 7.63 15.95 14.79
CA ASN A 283 7.31 17.20 14.09
C ASN A 283 7.21 18.42 15.03
N ASP A 284 6.71 18.25 16.26
CA ASP A 284 6.72 19.31 17.28
C ASP A 284 8.16 19.65 17.70
N ASN A 285 9.01 18.63 17.87
CA ASN A 285 10.44 18.82 18.15
C ASN A 285 11.17 19.54 17.00
N ALA A 286 10.76 19.33 15.75
CA ALA A 286 11.29 20.02 14.58
C ALA A 286 10.78 21.47 14.42
N LYS A 287 9.59 21.82 14.93
CA LYS A 287 9.01 23.18 14.85
C LYS A 287 9.32 24.07 16.06
N GLY A 288 9.67 23.48 17.20
CA GLY A 288 10.04 24.19 18.43
C GLY A 288 11.48 24.75 18.48
N THR A 289 12.30 24.50 17.45
CA THR A 289 13.73 24.85 17.44
C THR A 289 14.04 26.03 16.53
N GLY A 290 13.40 27.17 16.83
CA GLY A 290 13.84 28.51 16.46
C GLY A 290 14.77 29.13 17.51
N SER A 291 15.61 28.32 18.16
CA SER A 291 16.77 28.80 18.91
C SER A 291 17.77 27.66 19.00
N ASP A 292 19.00 27.93 18.57
CA ASP A 292 20.19 27.15 18.87
C ASP A 292 20.20 26.74 20.34
N THR A 293 19.92 25.46 20.59
CA THR A 293 20.53 24.60 21.62
C THR A 293 19.68 23.33 21.68
N ALA A 294 20.04 22.35 20.86
CA ALA A 294 19.52 20.99 20.98
C ALA A 294 19.96 20.42 22.33
N ALA A 295 19.03 20.32 23.28
CA ALA A 295 19.14 19.41 24.41
C ALA A 295 18.80 18.01 23.92
N THR A 296 19.86 17.31 23.58
CA THR A 296 19.96 15.90 23.24
C THR A 296 19.40 15.01 24.36
N GLY A 297 18.41 14.18 24.05
CA GLY A 297 18.52 12.77 24.43
C GLY A 297 19.65 12.23 23.57
N ALA A 298 20.79 11.90 24.18
CA ALA A 298 22.08 11.68 23.51
C ALA A 298 21.97 10.84 22.22
N ALA A 299 21.80 11.50 21.08
CA ALA A 299 22.28 11.00 19.82
C ALA A 299 23.80 11.02 19.97
N ALA A 300 24.39 9.85 20.23
CA ALA A 300 25.81 9.68 20.05
C ALA A 300 26.15 10.21 18.64
N ALA A 301 27.19 11.02 18.53
CA ALA A 301 27.73 11.37 17.22
C ALA A 301 28.09 10.05 16.52
N MET A 302 27.46 9.79 15.36
CA MET A 302 27.76 8.59 14.58
C MET A 302 29.15 8.76 13.97
N ASP A 303 30.07 7.87 14.32
CA ASP A 303 31.44 7.82 13.77
C ASP A 303 31.52 6.70 12.73
N TYR A 304 31.13 7.04 11.51
CA TYR A 304 31.18 6.14 10.36
C TYR A 304 32.41 6.44 9.50
N GLN A 305 33.26 5.44 9.34
CA GLN A 305 34.56 5.57 8.69
C GLN A 305 34.57 4.82 7.36
N ILE A 306 34.96 5.51 6.28
CA ILE A 306 35.26 4.87 4.99
C ILE A 306 36.75 4.54 4.97
N ILE A 307 37.07 3.26 4.84
CA ILE A 307 38.43 2.73 5.01
C ILE A 307 39.05 2.44 3.65
N THR A 308 39.74 3.42 3.08
CA THR A 308 40.52 3.28 1.83
C THR A 308 42.03 3.12 2.07
N GLU A 309 42.50 3.33 3.31
CA GLU A 309 43.92 3.26 3.67
C GLU A 309 44.26 1.99 4.46
N GLN A 310 45.39 1.36 4.12
CA GLN A 310 45.86 0.12 4.75
C GLN A 310 46.04 0.25 6.27
N SER A 311 46.56 1.38 6.76
CA SER A 311 46.74 1.63 8.19
C SER A 311 45.42 1.71 8.96
N ALA A 312 44.37 2.27 8.34
CA ALA A 312 43.05 2.35 8.94
C ALA A 312 42.37 0.97 8.96
N PHE A 313 42.57 0.17 7.91
CA PHE A 313 42.12 -1.23 7.87
C PHE A 313 42.79 -2.08 8.96
N GLU A 314 44.10 -1.98 9.12
CA GLU A 314 44.85 -2.69 10.17
C GLU A 314 44.37 -2.31 11.59
N HIS A 315 44.04 -1.04 11.81
CA HIS A 315 43.46 -0.58 13.06
C HIS A 315 42.11 -1.26 13.34
N TRP A 316 41.21 -1.28 12.35
CA TRP A 316 39.91 -1.96 12.48
C TRP A 316 40.05 -3.47 12.65
N LEU A 317 40.98 -4.12 11.92
CA LEU A 317 41.25 -5.54 12.09
C LEU A 317 41.64 -5.89 13.54
N GLN A 318 42.49 -5.07 14.17
CA GLN A 318 42.85 -5.24 15.58
C GLN A 318 41.65 -5.08 16.52
N ARG A 319 40.78 -4.09 16.26
CA ARG A 319 39.54 -3.88 17.03
C ARG A 319 38.64 -5.12 16.94
N LEU A 320 38.45 -5.65 15.73
CA LEU A 320 37.61 -6.84 15.51
C LEU A 320 38.19 -8.09 16.17
N GLN A 321 39.52 -8.26 16.17
CA GLN A 321 40.18 -9.36 16.86
C GLN A 321 40.01 -9.32 18.38
N GLN A 322 39.95 -8.12 18.96
CA GLN A 322 39.78 -7.90 20.41
C GLN A 322 38.32 -7.95 20.86
N ALA A 323 37.37 -7.71 19.96
CA ALA A 323 35.94 -7.75 20.27
C ALA A 323 35.49 -9.17 20.66
N GLU A 324 34.60 -9.26 21.66
CA GLU A 324 33.91 -10.51 22.00
C GLU A 324 32.87 -10.88 20.94
N LEU A 325 32.16 -9.86 20.42
CA LEU A 325 31.17 -9.93 19.36
C LEU A 325 31.33 -8.71 18.45
N PHE A 326 31.21 -8.90 17.14
CA PHE A 326 31.12 -7.78 16.18
C PHE A 326 30.01 -8.02 15.17
N ALA A 327 29.34 -6.94 14.76
CA ALA A 327 28.43 -6.94 13.63
C ALA A 327 29.22 -6.87 12.32
N PHE A 328 28.72 -7.56 11.31
CA PHE A 328 29.33 -7.70 10.00
C PHE A 328 28.24 -7.76 8.92
N ASP A 329 28.50 -7.11 7.79
CA ASP A 329 27.64 -7.13 6.61
C ASP A 329 28.46 -7.03 5.32
N THR A 330 27.94 -7.59 4.22
CA THR A 330 28.53 -7.56 2.88
C THR A 330 27.69 -6.75 1.90
N GLU A 331 28.37 -5.88 1.17
CA GLU A 331 27.77 -5.16 0.05
C GLU A 331 28.16 -5.82 -1.27
N THR A 332 27.19 -6.01 -2.17
CA THR A 332 27.36 -6.89 -3.33
C THR A 332 26.77 -6.37 -4.63
N THR A 333 27.14 -7.02 -5.74
CA THR A 333 26.66 -6.69 -7.08
C THR A 333 25.26 -7.23 -7.41
N SER A 334 24.68 -8.14 -6.60
CA SER A 334 23.43 -8.84 -6.96
C SER A 334 22.71 -9.45 -5.76
N LEU A 335 21.38 -9.52 -5.80
CA LEU A 335 20.58 -10.27 -4.82
C LEU A 335 20.69 -11.80 -5.00
N ASP A 336 21.18 -12.30 -6.14
CA ASP A 336 21.47 -13.72 -6.33
C ASP A 336 22.82 -14.06 -5.69
N TYR A 337 22.78 -14.56 -4.46
CA TYR A 337 23.97 -14.91 -3.67
C TYR A 337 24.90 -15.94 -4.32
N MET A 338 24.43 -16.73 -5.30
CA MET A 338 25.30 -17.68 -6.03
C MET A 338 26.17 -17.00 -7.08
N GLN A 339 25.78 -15.80 -7.53
CA GLN A 339 26.47 -15.03 -8.57
C GLN A 339 26.99 -13.68 -8.05
N ALA A 340 26.58 -13.28 -6.86
CA ALA A 340 26.97 -12.02 -6.23
C ALA A 340 28.48 -11.94 -6.02
N GLU A 341 29.06 -10.83 -6.46
CA GLU A 341 30.44 -10.47 -6.17
C GLU A 341 30.50 -9.48 -5.01
N LEU A 342 31.58 -9.58 -4.21
CA LEU A 342 31.79 -8.73 -3.05
C LEU A 342 32.31 -7.36 -3.49
N VAL A 343 31.58 -6.30 -3.12
CA VAL A 343 31.88 -4.89 -3.40
C VAL A 343 32.52 -4.20 -2.21
N GLY A 344 32.07 -4.52 -1.00
CA GLY A 344 32.68 -4.03 0.24
C GLY A 344 32.18 -4.75 1.48
N LEU A 345 32.81 -4.44 2.60
CA LEU A 345 32.54 -5.08 3.90
C LEU A 345 32.32 -3.99 4.94
N SER A 346 31.31 -4.15 5.80
CA SER A 346 31.11 -3.23 6.92
C SER A 346 31.16 -3.95 8.26
N PHE A 347 31.57 -3.20 9.28
CA PHE A 347 31.76 -3.72 10.64
C PHE A 347 31.33 -2.73 11.70
N SER A 348 30.79 -3.24 12.81
CA SER A 348 30.58 -2.46 14.03
C SER A 348 30.88 -3.29 15.27
N VAL A 349 31.65 -2.72 16.20
CA VAL A 349 31.95 -3.32 17.52
C VAL A 349 31.28 -2.56 18.67
N GLN A 350 30.80 -1.34 18.40
CA GLN A 350 30.18 -0.46 19.38
C GLN A 350 29.09 0.35 18.70
N ALA A 351 27.94 0.47 19.36
CA ALA A 351 26.82 1.25 18.84
C ALA A 351 27.24 2.71 18.58
N GLY A 352 26.91 3.20 17.39
CA GLY A 352 27.27 4.51 16.88
C GLY A 352 28.64 4.60 16.22
N GLU A 353 29.42 3.51 16.18
CA GLU A 353 30.71 3.44 15.49
C GLU A 353 30.72 2.29 14.48
N ALA A 354 31.04 2.59 13.23
CA ALA A 354 31.11 1.59 12.18
C ALA A 354 32.16 1.95 11.12
N ALA A 355 32.64 0.94 10.42
CA ALA A 355 33.51 1.10 9.28
C ALA A 355 32.93 0.43 8.04
N TYR A 356 33.14 1.07 6.89
CA TYR A 356 32.93 0.49 5.58
C TYR A 356 34.27 0.39 4.84
N VAL A 357 34.62 -0.79 4.35
CA VAL A 357 35.81 -1.07 3.55
C VAL A 357 35.38 -1.28 2.09
N PRO A 358 35.46 -0.25 1.22
CA PRO A 358 35.20 -0.40 -0.20
C PRO A 358 36.31 -1.20 -0.88
N LEU A 359 35.94 -2.14 -1.76
CA LEU A 359 36.88 -3.05 -2.43
C LEU A 359 36.77 -3.00 -3.96
N THR A 360 35.56 -2.99 -4.52
CA THR A 360 35.35 -3.09 -5.98
C THR A 360 34.24 -2.20 -6.52
N HIS A 361 34.10 -0.98 -6.02
CA HIS A 361 33.32 0.04 -6.74
C HIS A 361 33.99 0.38 -8.07
N ASP A 362 33.23 0.39 -9.17
CA ASP A 362 33.75 0.52 -10.54
C ASP A 362 33.07 1.63 -11.37
N TYR A 363 32.39 2.57 -10.69
CA TYR A 363 31.84 3.76 -11.33
C TYR A 363 32.93 4.68 -11.92
N PRO A 364 32.60 5.48 -12.96
CA PRO A 364 33.53 6.44 -13.54
C PRO A 364 34.07 7.43 -12.50
N GLY A 365 35.38 7.37 -12.24
CA GLY A 365 36.05 8.24 -11.27
C GLY A 365 36.16 7.66 -9.85
N ALA A 366 35.86 6.38 -9.66
CA ALA A 366 36.07 5.71 -8.38
C ALA A 366 37.53 5.87 -7.88
N PRO A 367 37.74 6.23 -6.60
CA PRO A 367 39.08 6.34 -6.02
C PRO A 367 39.74 4.96 -5.91
N GLU A 368 41.05 4.98 -5.64
CA GLU A 368 41.80 3.75 -5.35
C GLU A 368 41.25 3.10 -4.08
N GLN A 369 41.02 1.79 -4.16
CA GLN A 369 40.45 0.95 -3.10
C GLN A 369 41.48 -0.09 -2.65
N LEU A 370 41.28 -0.66 -1.47
CA LEU A 370 42.14 -1.74 -0.98
C LEU A 370 41.95 -3.00 -1.85
N ASP A 371 43.02 -3.77 -2.02
CA ASP A 371 42.96 -5.01 -2.79
C ASP A 371 42.04 -6.04 -2.09
N ARG A 372 40.97 -6.43 -2.78
CA ARG A 372 39.96 -7.38 -2.26
C ARG A 372 40.59 -8.66 -1.73
N GLN A 373 41.56 -9.23 -2.44
CA GLN A 373 42.16 -10.51 -2.05
C GLN A 373 43.02 -10.35 -0.79
N GLN A 374 43.80 -9.27 -0.69
CA GLN A 374 44.60 -8.98 0.50
C GLN A 374 43.73 -8.72 1.74
N VAL A 375 42.66 -7.94 1.60
CA VAL A 375 41.70 -7.68 2.68
C VAL A 375 41.03 -8.97 3.15
N LEU A 376 40.54 -9.81 2.23
CA LEU A 376 39.93 -11.09 2.57
C LEU A 376 40.91 -12.06 3.21
N GLU A 377 42.17 -12.13 2.75
CA GLU A 377 43.19 -12.99 3.37
C GLU A 377 43.51 -12.52 4.81
N ALA A 378 43.58 -11.21 5.04
CA ALA A 378 43.79 -10.65 6.37
C ALA A 378 42.63 -10.93 7.33
N LEU A 379 41.39 -10.91 6.82
CA LEU A 379 40.17 -11.20 7.59
C LEU A 379 39.91 -12.71 7.74
N ARG A 380 40.46 -13.57 6.88
CA ARG A 380 40.15 -15.01 6.84
C ARG A 380 40.26 -15.67 8.20
N ALA A 381 41.39 -15.46 8.89
CA ALA A 381 41.61 -16.07 10.21
C ALA A 381 40.54 -15.68 11.23
N LEU A 382 39.99 -14.45 11.14
CA LEU A 382 38.93 -13.97 12.01
C LEU A 382 37.55 -14.52 11.59
N LEU A 383 37.22 -14.45 10.30
CA LEU A 383 35.92 -14.86 9.77
C LEU A 383 35.71 -16.38 9.84
N GLU A 384 36.76 -17.17 9.71
CA GLU A 384 36.71 -18.64 9.78
C GLU A 384 36.85 -19.21 11.20
N ASP A 385 37.16 -18.39 12.21
CA ASP A 385 37.30 -18.84 13.59
C ASP A 385 35.92 -19.08 14.25
N PRO A 386 35.55 -20.33 14.59
CA PRO A 386 34.26 -20.64 15.22
C PRO A 386 34.12 -20.11 16.65
N THR A 387 35.23 -19.72 17.29
CA THR A 387 35.24 -19.18 18.66
C THR A 387 35.06 -17.67 18.70
N LYS A 388 35.24 -16.99 17.57
CA LYS A 388 34.97 -15.56 17.42
C LYS A 388 33.52 -15.37 17.03
N ALA A 389 32.76 -14.66 17.85
CA ALA A 389 31.35 -14.47 17.63
C ALA A 389 31.07 -13.38 16.59
N LYS A 390 30.22 -13.71 15.62
CA LYS A 390 29.73 -12.80 14.59
C LYS A 390 28.25 -12.57 14.77
N LEU A 391 27.86 -11.33 14.54
CA LEU A 391 26.50 -10.85 14.44
C LEU A 391 26.29 -10.31 13.02
N GLY A 392 25.09 -10.47 12.47
CA GLY A 392 24.69 -9.86 11.22
C GLY A 392 23.18 -9.82 11.08
N GLN A 393 22.72 -9.45 9.91
CA GLN A 393 21.30 -9.53 9.55
C GLN A 393 21.18 -10.33 8.25
N ASN A 394 20.55 -11.51 8.31
CA ASN A 394 20.50 -12.46 7.19
C ASN A 394 21.89 -13.02 6.78
N LEU A 395 22.70 -13.43 7.76
CA LEU A 395 24.09 -13.91 7.56
C LEU A 395 24.21 -15.15 6.65
N LYS A 396 23.11 -15.83 6.34
CA LYS A 396 23.11 -16.90 5.33
C LYS A 396 23.53 -16.36 3.96
N TYR A 397 23.10 -15.14 3.63
CA TYR A 397 23.47 -14.46 2.39
C TYR A 397 24.96 -14.16 2.37
N ASP A 398 25.49 -13.51 3.42
CA ASP A 398 26.91 -13.18 3.56
C ASP A 398 27.80 -14.41 3.55
N TRP A 399 27.32 -15.52 4.12
CA TRP A 399 28.00 -16.81 4.07
C TRP A 399 28.26 -17.24 2.63
N HIS A 400 27.26 -17.17 1.74
CA HIS A 400 27.41 -17.54 0.33
C HIS A 400 28.38 -16.61 -0.41
N VAL A 401 28.24 -15.30 -0.18
CA VAL A 401 29.10 -14.29 -0.81
C VAL A 401 30.56 -14.52 -0.44
N LEU A 402 30.87 -14.69 0.85
CA LEU A 402 32.22 -15.00 1.32
C LEU A 402 32.71 -16.36 0.78
N HIS A 403 31.84 -17.36 0.69
CA HIS A 403 32.19 -18.66 0.14
C HIS A 403 32.58 -18.59 -1.34
N ASN A 404 31.94 -17.72 -2.14
CA ASN A 404 32.30 -17.47 -3.53
C ASN A 404 33.74 -16.94 -3.67
N HIS A 405 34.28 -16.30 -2.63
CA HIS A 405 35.66 -15.81 -2.56
C HIS A 405 36.57 -16.73 -1.71
N GLY A 406 36.15 -17.95 -1.42
CA GLY A 406 36.97 -18.95 -0.71
C GLY A 406 37.19 -18.64 0.77
N VAL A 407 36.24 -17.95 1.41
CA VAL A 407 36.22 -17.71 2.86
C VAL A 407 35.03 -18.45 3.47
N ASN A 408 35.29 -19.37 4.39
CA ASN A 408 34.24 -20.16 5.04
C ASN A 408 33.80 -19.53 6.36
N LEU A 409 32.83 -18.59 6.30
CA LEU A 409 32.30 -17.90 7.47
C LEU A 409 31.85 -18.89 8.56
N ALA A 410 32.41 -18.74 9.75
CA ALA A 410 32.12 -19.53 10.94
C ALA A 410 31.90 -18.62 12.15
N GLY A 411 31.41 -19.18 13.26
CA GLY A 411 31.19 -18.41 14.50
C GLY A 411 29.99 -17.46 14.42
N ILE A 412 29.03 -17.72 13.53
CA ILE A 412 27.73 -17.03 13.50
C ILE A 412 27.04 -17.31 14.85
N GLN A 413 27.03 -16.32 15.74
CA GLN A 413 26.39 -16.43 17.05
C GLN A 413 25.01 -15.78 17.02
N HIS A 414 24.88 -14.69 16.27
CA HIS A 414 23.66 -13.92 16.25
C HIS A 414 23.23 -13.46 14.86
N ASP A 415 21.90 -13.43 14.64
CA ASP A 415 21.26 -12.89 13.45
C ASP A 415 20.00 -12.11 13.87
N THR A 416 19.94 -10.81 13.58
CA THR A 416 18.85 -9.92 14.05
C THR A 416 17.50 -10.25 13.43
N MET A 417 17.48 -10.73 12.18
CA MET A 417 16.25 -11.16 11.51
C MET A 417 15.67 -12.36 12.26
N LEU A 418 16.51 -13.35 12.60
CA LEU A 418 16.10 -14.52 13.38
C LEU A 418 15.73 -14.17 14.82
N GLN A 419 16.44 -13.24 15.46
CA GLN A 419 16.07 -12.75 16.80
C GLN A 419 14.67 -12.17 16.80
N SER A 420 14.38 -11.29 15.83
CA SER A 420 13.05 -10.71 15.72
C SER A 420 11.98 -11.74 15.39
N TYR A 421 12.28 -12.71 14.53
CA TYR A 421 11.32 -13.75 14.14
C TYR A 421 10.93 -14.64 15.33
N VAL A 422 11.93 -15.12 16.08
CA VAL A 422 11.69 -15.95 17.27
C VAL A 422 10.97 -15.17 18.37
N LEU A 423 11.31 -13.89 18.54
CA LEU A 423 10.65 -13.03 19.52
C LEU A 423 9.17 -12.79 19.18
N ASN A 424 8.87 -12.44 17.93
CA ASN A 424 7.51 -12.24 17.45
C ASN A 424 7.40 -12.34 15.92
N SER A 425 6.97 -13.49 15.42
CA SER A 425 6.85 -13.80 13.99
C SER A 425 5.77 -13.02 13.22
N THR A 426 4.98 -12.18 13.89
CA THR A 426 3.87 -11.42 13.27
C THR A 426 4.01 -9.91 13.40
N ALA A 427 4.96 -9.41 14.20
CA ALA A 427 5.09 -7.99 14.50
C ALA A 427 5.61 -7.14 13.33
N SER A 428 6.41 -7.73 12.44
CA SER A 428 7.14 -7.01 11.40
C SER A 428 7.45 -7.92 10.22
N ARG A 429 7.89 -7.33 9.11
CA ARG A 429 8.43 -8.04 7.94
C ARG A 429 9.81 -8.66 8.20
N HIS A 430 10.46 -8.30 9.31
CA HIS A 430 11.81 -8.72 9.71
C HIS A 430 12.96 -8.22 8.80
N ASP A 431 12.69 -7.28 7.90
CA ASP A 431 13.71 -6.51 7.19
C ASP A 431 14.29 -5.37 8.06
N MET A 432 15.51 -4.92 7.72
CA MET A 432 16.29 -3.94 8.50
C MET A 432 15.50 -2.66 8.75
N ASP A 433 14.97 -2.05 7.70
CA ASP A 433 14.18 -0.82 7.76
C ASP A 433 13.00 -0.93 8.73
N SER A 434 12.25 -2.04 8.64
CA SER A 434 11.09 -2.28 9.49
C SER A 434 11.50 -2.53 10.94
N LEU A 435 12.58 -3.27 11.17
CA LEU A 435 13.10 -3.55 12.51
C LEU A 435 13.68 -2.30 13.18
N ALA A 436 14.55 -1.56 12.49
CA ALA A 436 15.14 -0.32 12.98
C ALA A 436 14.06 0.70 13.36
N ARG A 437 13.05 0.87 12.50
CA ARG A 437 11.92 1.77 12.78
C ARG A 437 11.09 1.34 13.96
N HIS A 438 10.86 0.04 14.13
CA HIS A 438 10.02 -0.51 15.18
C HIS A 438 10.72 -0.51 16.55
N TYR A 439 11.94 -1.05 16.60
CA TYR A 439 12.65 -1.34 17.85
C TYR A 439 13.60 -0.24 18.31
N LEU A 440 14.17 0.52 17.38
CA LEU A 440 15.16 1.57 17.67
C LEU A 440 14.64 2.98 17.45
N ASP A 441 13.47 3.12 16.82
CA ASP A 441 12.97 4.40 16.33
C ASP A 441 13.95 5.13 15.39
N VAL A 442 14.67 4.35 14.57
CA VAL A 442 15.60 4.87 13.57
C VAL A 442 15.01 4.69 12.19
N ARG A 443 15.11 5.72 11.35
CA ARG A 443 14.91 5.60 9.91
C ARG A 443 16.28 5.43 9.27
N THR A 444 16.53 4.25 8.75
CA THR A 444 17.71 3.89 7.96
C THR A 444 17.71 4.59 6.59
N ILE A 445 18.90 4.75 6.04
CA ILE A 445 19.16 5.05 4.64
C ILE A 445 18.71 3.83 3.84
N ARG A 446 17.81 4.00 2.88
CA ARG A 446 17.31 2.86 2.10
C ARG A 446 18.16 2.71 0.85
N PHE A 447 18.34 1.47 0.39
CA PHE A 447 19.05 1.21 -0.86
C PHE A 447 18.48 2.02 -2.05
N GLU A 448 17.15 2.16 -2.14
CA GLU A 448 16.51 3.00 -3.17
C GLU A 448 16.92 4.48 -3.12
N ASP A 449 17.29 4.99 -1.95
CA ASP A 449 17.66 6.40 -1.74
C ASP A 449 19.05 6.69 -2.33
N ILE A 450 19.93 5.68 -2.42
CA ILE A 450 21.28 5.79 -3.02
C ILE A 450 21.39 5.17 -4.42
N ALA A 451 20.60 4.15 -4.73
CA ALA A 451 20.66 3.39 -5.98
C ALA A 451 19.58 3.79 -7.00
N GLY A 452 18.53 4.52 -6.58
CA GLY A 452 17.36 4.78 -7.41
C GLY A 452 16.37 3.59 -7.46
N LYS A 453 15.50 3.54 -8.48
CA LYS A 453 14.39 2.58 -8.57
C LYS A 453 14.16 2.01 -9.98
N GLY A 454 13.56 0.82 -10.02
CA GLY A 454 13.07 0.18 -11.25
C GLY A 454 14.21 -0.24 -12.18
N SER A 455 13.97 -0.22 -13.50
CA SER A 455 14.96 -0.65 -14.50
C SER A 455 16.21 0.25 -14.60
N LYS A 456 16.24 1.38 -13.89
CA LYS A 456 17.38 2.29 -13.79
C LYS A 456 18.06 2.25 -12.42
N GLN A 457 17.66 1.32 -11.55
CA GLN A 457 18.32 1.14 -10.26
C GLN A 457 19.78 0.70 -10.51
N LEU A 458 20.71 1.38 -9.86
CA LEU A 458 22.14 1.09 -9.93
C LEU A 458 22.47 -0.18 -9.12
N HIS A 459 23.51 -0.90 -9.53
CA HIS A 459 24.10 -1.92 -8.68
C HIS A 459 25.01 -1.25 -7.64
N PHE A 460 25.30 -1.93 -6.52
CA PHE A 460 26.04 -1.29 -5.42
C PHE A 460 27.43 -0.78 -5.84
N ASN A 461 28.12 -1.53 -6.71
CA ASN A 461 29.43 -1.16 -7.30
C ASN A 461 29.39 0.13 -8.14
N ASP A 462 28.23 0.49 -8.69
CA ASP A 462 28.03 1.71 -9.49
C ASP A 462 27.75 2.95 -8.62
N ILE A 463 27.56 2.79 -7.30
CA ILE A 463 27.27 3.88 -6.37
C ILE A 463 28.58 4.53 -5.93
N SER A 464 28.59 5.87 -5.80
CA SER A 464 29.77 6.58 -5.29
C SER A 464 30.10 6.15 -3.86
N ILE A 465 31.38 6.03 -3.52
CA ILE A 465 31.82 5.55 -2.19
C ILE A 465 31.35 6.51 -1.09
N GLU A 466 31.26 7.81 -1.39
CA GLU A 466 30.77 8.83 -0.48
C GLU A 466 29.29 8.64 -0.13
N GLN A 467 28.49 8.05 -1.03
CA GLN A 467 27.08 7.71 -0.78
C GLN A 467 26.93 6.30 -0.19
N ALA A 468 27.72 5.33 -0.68
CA ALA A 468 27.68 3.94 -0.25
C ALA A 468 28.21 3.77 1.18
N GLY A 469 29.25 4.52 1.57
CA GLY A 469 29.91 4.39 2.86
C GLY A 469 28.99 4.59 4.06
N PRO A 470 28.24 5.70 4.15
CA PRO A 470 27.28 5.91 5.24
C PRO A 470 26.18 4.85 5.29
N TYR A 471 25.69 4.39 4.13
CA TYR A 471 24.68 3.33 4.05
C TYR A 471 25.22 2.00 4.62
N ALA A 472 26.36 1.53 4.10
CA ALA A 472 26.92 0.24 4.50
C ALA A 472 27.40 0.24 5.96
N ALA A 473 27.97 1.35 6.43
CA ALA A 473 28.36 1.50 7.84
C ALA A 473 27.14 1.54 8.76
N GLU A 474 26.04 2.19 8.34
CA GLU A 474 24.79 2.21 9.10
C GLU A 474 24.20 0.80 9.25
N ASP A 475 24.21 -0.02 8.20
CA ASP A 475 23.66 -1.39 8.26
C ASP A 475 24.38 -2.25 9.34
N ALA A 476 25.71 -2.16 9.45
CA ALA A 476 26.46 -2.84 10.51
C ALA A 476 26.16 -2.27 11.92
N ASP A 477 26.07 -0.95 12.08
CA ASP A 477 25.72 -0.32 13.36
C ASP A 477 24.30 -0.67 13.81
N ILE A 478 23.33 -0.53 12.91
CA ILE A 478 21.93 -0.82 13.20
C ILE A 478 21.74 -2.30 13.53
N THR A 479 22.44 -3.20 12.85
CA THR A 479 22.49 -4.62 13.23
C THR A 479 22.92 -4.78 14.69
N LEU A 480 24.03 -4.15 15.10
CA LEU A 480 24.52 -4.24 16.47
C LEU A 480 23.50 -3.69 17.49
N ARG A 481 22.89 -2.55 17.18
CA ARG A 481 21.90 -1.90 18.04
C ARG A 481 20.61 -2.70 18.14
N LEU A 482 20.16 -3.31 17.05
CA LEU A 482 19.02 -4.22 17.02
C LEU A 482 19.29 -5.43 17.92
N HIS A 483 20.48 -6.03 17.82
CA HIS A 483 20.86 -7.13 18.70
C HIS A 483 20.83 -6.72 20.19
N GLN A 484 21.45 -5.59 20.53
CA GLN A 484 21.44 -5.05 21.89
C GLN A 484 20.03 -4.80 22.43
N ARG A 485 19.06 -4.56 21.54
CA ARG A 485 17.65 -4.35 21.88
C ARG A 485 16.86 -5.65 21.98
N LEU A 486 17.02 -6.56 21.00
CA LEU A 486 16.21 -7.77 20.82
C LEU A 486 16.69 -8.93 21.69
N TRP A 487 18.00 -9.11 21.80
CA TRP A 487 18.58 -10.25 22.51
C TRP A 487 18.21 -10.29 23.99
N PRO A 488 18.30 -9.18 24.76
CA PRO A 488 17.84 -9.17 26.14
C PRO A 488 16.35 -9.47 26.30
N GLU A 489 15.49 -9.09 25.34
CA GLU A 489 14.07 -9.44 25.38
C GLU A 489 13.84 -10.92 25.13
N LEU A 490 14.51 -11.48 24.14
CA LEU A 490 14.42 -12.90 23.81
C LEU A 490 14.91 -13.76 24.99
N GLN A 491 15.95 -13.30 25.70
CA GLN A 491 16.48 -13.94 26.92
C GLN A 491 15.50 -13.96 28.11
N GLN A 492 14.46 -13.13 28.10
CA GLN A 492 13.41 -13.19 29.14
C GLN A 492 12.59 -14.49 29.06
N SER A 493 12.60 -15.16 27.89
CA SER A 493 11.89 -16.41 27.67
C SER A 493 12.86 -17.56 27.39
N LYS A 494 13.12 -18.40 28.39
CA LYS A 494 14.00 -19.57 28.27
C LYS A 494 13.65 -20.48 27.08
N PRO A 495 12.38 -20.81 26.79
CA PRO A 495 12.04 -21.62 25.62
C PRO A 495 12.41 -20.96 24.29
N LEU A 496 12.23 -19.64 24.16
CA LEU A 496 12.58 -18.91 22.94
C LEU A 496 14.09 -18.79 22.78
N THR A 497 14.81 -18.55 23.87
CA THR A 497 16.29 -18.57 23.87
C THR A 497 16.83 -19.92 23.42
N ALA A 498 16.30 -21.02 23.98
CA ALA A 498 16.69 -22.36 23.58
C ALA A 498 16.37 -22.65 22.11
N LEU A 499 15.18 -22.26 21.63
CA LEU A 499 14.82 -22.39 20.21
C LEU A 499 15.82 -21.66 19.31
N TYR A 500 16.13 -20.41 19.65
CA TYR A 500 17.05 -19.59 18.88
C TYR A 500 18.48 -20.17 18.85
N GLU A 501 19.04 -20.52 20.01
CA GLU A 501 20.45 -20.98 20.13
C GLU A 501 20.66 -22.42 19.66
N THR A 502 19.68 -23.31 19.86
CA THR A 502 19.84 -24.75 19.59
C THR A 502 19.27 -25.20 18.24
N LEU A 503 18.39 -24.39 17.63
CA LEU A 503 17.79 -24.69 16.34
C LEU A 503 18.10 -23.62 15.29
N GLU A 504 17.65 -22.38 15.49
CA GLU A 504 17.67 -21.36 14.42
C GLU A 504 19.10 -21.01 13.97
N ILE A 505 19.98 -20.65 14.91
CA ILE A 505 21.37 -20.28 14.58
C ILE A 505 22.18 -21.45 14.01
N PRO A 506 22.17 -22.67 14.60
CA PRO A 506 22.87 -23.82 14.01
C PRO A 506 22.36 -24.22 12.62
N LEU A 507 21.11 -23.88 12.28
CA LEU A 507 20.51 -24.21 10.99
C LEU A 507 21.02 -23.30 9.86
N VAL A 508 21.43 -22.06 10.15
CA VAL A 508 21.94 -21.10 9.15
C VAL A 508 23.07 -21.68 8.28
N PRO A 509 24.23 -22.10 8.83
CA PRO A 509 25.31 -22.65 8.01
C PRO A 509 24.97 -24.00 7.37
N LEU A 510 24.02 -24.76 7.95
CA LEU A 510 23.56 -26.01 7.35
C LEU A 510 22.75 -25.75 6.06
N LEU A 511 21.80 -24.82 6.13
CA LEU A 511 21.00 -24.42 4.96
C LEU A 511 21.87 -23.76 3.90
N ALA A 512 22.80 -22.89 4.29
CA ALA A 512 23.74 -22.27 3.36
C ALA A 512 24.52 -23.34 2.55
N ARG A 513 25.03 -24.37 3.23
CA ARG A 513 25.72 -25.49 2.55
C ARG A 513 24.81 -26.29 1.63
N ILE A 514 23.57 -26.56 2.02
CA ILE A 514 22.60 -27.28 1.18
C ILE A 514 22.30 -26.47 -0.08
N GLU A 515 22.04 -25.18 0.08
CA GLU A 515 21.78 -24.25 -1.02
C GLU A 515 22.98 -24.14 -1.97
N HIS A 516 24.19 -24.00 -1.43
CA HIS A 516 25.41 -23.85 -2.22
C HIS A 516 25.78 -25.12 -2.99
N THR A 517 25.56 -26.29 -2.37
CA THR A 517 25.79 -27.58 -3.03
C THR A 517 24.83 -27.79 -4.20
N GLY A 518 23.57 -27.36 -4.03
CA GLY A 518 22.52 -27.54 -5.03
C GLY A 518 22.15 -29.01 -5.25
N VAL A 519 21.42 -29.25 -6.34
CA VAL A 519 20.98 -30.60 -6.76
C VAL A 519 21.28 -30.76 -8.25
N LEU A 520 21.94 -31.87 -8.61
CA LEU A 520 22.20 -32.21 -10.00
C LEU A 520 20.88 -32.58 -10.70
N VAL A 521 20.61 -31.92 -11.83
CA VAL A 521 19.43 -32.19 -12.66
C VAL A 521 19.82 -32.73 -14.03
N ASP A 522 19.03 -33.68 -14.53
CA ASP A 522 19.15 -34.16 -15.91
C ASP A 522 18.44 -33.18 -16.85
N ALA A 523 19.21 -32.25 -17.41
CA ALA A 523 18.69 -31.22 -18.29
C ALA A 523 18.05 -31.79 -19.57
N GLU A 524 18.51 -32.94 -20.06
CA GLU A 524 17.95 -33.56 -21.26
C GLU A 524 16.59 -34.18 -20.97
N ARG A 525 16.48 -34.90 -19.85
CA ARG A 525 15.19 -35.44 -19.41
C ARG A 525 14.18 -34.34 -19.10
N LEU A 526 14.61 -33.22 -18.51
CA LEU A 526 13.73 -32.06 -18.30
C LEU A 526 13.25 -31.44 -19.62
N ARG A 527 14.11 -31.35 -20.64
CA ARG A 527 13.70 -30.92 -21.99
C ARG A 527 12.70 -31.88 -22.63
N GLN A 528 12.91 -33.19 -22.47
CA GLN A 528 11.98 -34.21 -22.96
C GLN A 528 10.62 -34.08 -22.27
N HIS A 529 10.59 -33.97 -20.95
CA HIS A 529 9.34 -33.73 -20.20
C HIS A 529 8.65 -32.43 -20.64
N SER A 530 9.39 -31.35 -20.88
CA SER A 530 8.83 -30.10 -21.41
C SER A 530 8.17 -30.30 -22.77
N SER A 531 8.81 -31.04 -23.68
CA SER A 531 8.25 -31.38 -25.00
C SER A 531 6.99 -32.24 -24.90
N ASP A 532 6.99 -33.24 -24.01
CA ASP A 532 5.84 -34.12 -23.82
C ASP A 532 4.64 -33.38 -23.20
N LEU A 533 4.89 -32.50 -22.22
CA LEU A 533 3.87 -31.63 -21.65
C LEU A 533 3.31 -30.67 -22.71
N ALA A 534 4.16 -30.07 -23.56
CA ALA A 534 3.70 -29.20 -24.65
C ALA A 534 2.81 -29.96 -25.65
N LYS A 535 3.19 -31.18 -26.05
CA LYS A 535 2.35 -32.03 -26.90
C LYS A 535 1.01 -32.36 -26.24
N ARG A 536 1.02 -32.70 -24.95
CA ARG A 536 -0.21 -33.03 -24.20
C ARG A 536 -1.12 -31.82 -24.02
N LEU A 537 -0.56 -30.65 -23.74
CA LEU A 537 -1.30 -29.38 -23.66
C LEU A 537 -1.96 -29.06 -24.99
N ASN A 538 -1.24 -29.16 -26.12
CA ASN A 538 -1.82 -28.95 -27.44
C ASN A 538 -2.94 -29.94 -27.75
N ALA A 539 -2.78 -31.22 -27.41
CA ALA A 539 -3.83 -32.23 -27.60
C ALA A 539 -5.09 -31.90 -26.79
N LEU A 540 -4.93 -31.58 -25.50
CA LEU A 540 -6.05 -31.21 -24.62
C LEU A 540 -6.71 -29.89 -25.06
N GLU A 541 -5.94 -28.93 -25.57
CA GLU A 541 -6.48 -27.70 -26.14
C GLU A 541 -7.34 -27.98 -27.38
N GLN A 542 -6.90 -28.87 -28.28
CA GLN A 542 -7.74 -29.26 -29.41
C GLN A 542 -9.01 -29.99 -28.96
N GLU A 543 -8.92 -30.93 -28.01
CA GLU A 543 -10.09 -31.60 -27.44
C GLU A 543 -11.07 -30.58 -26.82
N ALA A 544 -10.57 -29.58 -26.10
CA ALA A 544 -11.38 -28.52 -25.53
C ALA A 544 -12.09 -27.68 -26.62
N TYR A 545 -11.41 -27.37 -27.72
CA TYR A 545 -12.01 -26.66 -28.86
C TYR A 545 -13.07 -27.48 -29.58
N GLU A 546 -12.86 -28.79 -29.71
CA GLU A 546 -13.84 -29.71 -30.31
C GLU A 546 -15.11 -29.80 -29.46
N ILE A 547 -14.98 -29.94 -28.13
CA ILE A 547 -16.11 -29.98 -27.20
C ILE A 547 -16.86 -28.63 -27.17
N ALA A 548 -16.12 -27.52 -27.18
CA ALA A 548 -16.71 -26.18 -27.17
C ALA A 548 -17.30 -25.78 -28.54
N GLY A 549 -16.96 -26.49 -29.62
CA GLY A 549 -17.39 -26.19 -30.99
C GLY A 549 -16.75 -24.92 -31.58
N GLN A 550 -15.79 -24.30 -30.91
CA GLN A 550 -15.06 -23.13 -31.37
C GLN A 550 -13.70 -22.98 -30.68
N ARG A 551 -12.79 -22.22 -31.30
CA ARG A 551 -11.50 -21.85 -30.70
C ARG A 551 -11.66 -20.65 -29.79
N PHE A 552 -10.96 -20.67 -28.65
CA PHE A 552 -10.94 -19.58 -27.68
C PHE A 552 -9.65 -19.61 -26.86
N ASN A 553 -9.33 -18.52 -26.17
CA ASN A 553 -8.17 -18.45 -25.30
C ASN A 553 -8.49 -19.12 -23.94
N LEU A 554 -7.93 -20.31 -23.71
CA LEU A 554 -8.05 -21.06 -22.46
C LEU A 554 -7.45 -20.33 -21.24
N GLY A 555 -6.51 -19.41 -21.45
CA GLY A 555 -5.96 -18.56 -20.40
C GLY A 555 -6.83 -17.34 -20.07
N SER A 556 -7.95 -17.12 -20.77
CA SER A 556 -8.83 -15.97 -20.55
C SER A 556 -10.06 -16.37 -19.71
N PRO A 557 -10.14 -15.96 -18.42
CA PRO A 557 -11.30 -16.27 -17.58
C PRO A 557 -12.63 -15.80 -18.19
N LYS A 558 -12.62 -14.67 -18.90
CA LYS A 558 -13.81 -14.11 -19.55
C LYS A 558 -14.33 -14.98 -20.68
N GLN A 559 -13.44 -15.48 -21.54
CA GLN A 559 -13.85 -16.36 -22.64
C GLN A 559 -14.31 -17.72 -22.11
N LEU A 560 -13.62 -18.26 -21.10
CA LEU A 560 -14.05 -19.48 -20.41
C LEU A 560 -15.46 -19.35 -19.81
N GLN A 561 -15.77 -18.24 -19.14
CA GLN A 561 -17.11 -18.01 -18.58
C GLN A 561 -18.21 -18.07 -19.65
N GLN A 562 -17.97 -17.45 -20.81
CA GLN A 562 -18.90 -17.46 -21.93
C GLN A 562 -19.13 -18.88 -22.47
N ILE A 563 -18.07 -19.65 -22.69
CA ILE A 563 -18.18 -21.05 -23.16
C ILE A 563 -18.95 -21.90 -22.13
N LEU A 564 -18.51 -21.90 -20.87
CA LEU A 564 -18.99 -22.84 -19.85
C LEU A 564 -20.42 -22.54 -19.38
N PHE A 565 -20.75 -21.27 -19.14
CA PHE A 565 -22.02 -20.89 -18.51
C PHE A 565 -23.06 -20.41 -19.52
N GLU A 566 -22.67 -19.71 -20.58
CA GLU A 566 -23.63 -19.21 -21.57
C GLU A 566 -23.90 -20.25 -22.65
N GLN A 567 -22.85 -20.85 -23.24
CA GLN A 567 -23.02 -21.80 -24.35
C GLN A 567 -23.33 -23.22 -23.89
N MET A 568 -22.53 -23.76 -22.96
CA MET A 568 -22.71 -25.13 -22.44
C MET A 568 -23.76 -25.21 -21.33
N GLY A 569 -24.17 -24.08 -20.76
CA GLY A 569 -25.25 -24.01 -19.77
C GLY A 569 -24.94 -24.72 -18.45
N LEU A 570 -23.67 -24.83 -18.07
CA LEU A 570 -23.28 -25.47 -16.82
C LEU A 570 -23.81 -24.68 -15.61
N PRO A 571 -24.20 -25.35 -14.51
CA PRO A 571 -24.74 -24.68 -13.34
C PRO A 571 -23.67 -23.87 -12.59
N VAL A 572 -24.02 -22.65 -12.19
CA VAL A 572 -23.15 -21.80 -11.35
C VAL A 572 -23.28 -22.25 -9.89
N VAL A 573 -22.16 -22.73 -9.30
CA VAL A 573 -22.13 -23.21 -7.91
C VAL A 573 -21.86 -22.09 -6.91
N LYS A 574 -20.99 -21.13 -7.25
CA LYS A 574 -20.64 -19.98 -6.41
C LYS A 574 -20.17 -18.84 -7.29
N LYS A 575 -20.62 -17.61 -7.01
CA LYS A 575 -20.16 -16.40 -7.71
C LYS A 575 -19.01 -15.75 -6.94
N THR A 576 -17.98 -15.35 -7.65
CA THR A 576 -16.91 -14.48 -7.14
C THR A 576 -17.23 -13.02 -7.47
N PRO A 577 -16.55 -12.03 -6.85
CA PRO A 577 -16.79 -10.61 -7.13
C PRO A 577 -16.65 -10.22 -8.62
N THR A 578 -15.97 -11.04 -9.43
CA THR A 578 -15.76 -10.81 -10.87
C THR A 578 -16.42 -11.85 -11.77
N GLY A 579 -17.23 -12.78 -11.22
CA GLY A 579 -17.91 -13.85 -11.97
C GLY A 579 -18.32 -15.02 -11.11
#